data_AF-A0A7C5JI20-F1
#
_entry.id   AF-A0A7C5JI20-F1
#
_cell.length_a   1.000
_cell.length_b   1.000
_cell.length_c   1.000
_cell.angle_alpha   90.00
_cell.angle_beta   90.00
_cell.angle_gamma   90.00
#
_symmetry.space_group_name_H-M   'P 1'
#
loop_
_entity.id
_entity.type
_entity.pdbx_description
1 polymer ?
#
loop_
_entity_poly.entity_id
_entity_poly.type
_entity_poly.pdbx_seq_one_letter_code
_entity_poly.pdbx_strand_id
1 'polypeptide(L)' 'MWTKKVTIKTTASREQIWNLWSDVKNWNKWDNEVEHSELNGQFEIGTFGILKPTKGPKSKFKLISVDKLNEFT' A
#
# COMPACT_ATOMS: atom_id res chain seq x y z
N MET A 1 -7.43 9.53 21.33
CA MET A 1 -6.80 8.98 20.11
C MET A 1 -7.73 9.28 18.95
N TRP A 2 -7.20 9.79 17.84
CA TRP A 2 -8.02 10.12 16.67
C TRP A 2 -7.95 8.97 15.66
N THR A 3 -9.10 8.57 15.09
CA THR A 3 -9.19 7.55 14.05
C THR A 3 -10.01 8.11 12.89
N LYS A 4 -9.50 7.99 11.66
CA LYS A 4 -10.20 8.37 10.44
C LYS A 4 -10.39 7.13 9.56
N LYS A 5 -11.60 6.93 9.05
CA LYS A 5 -11.94 5.87 8.10
C LYS A 5 -12.64 6.49 6.89
N VAL A 6 -12.32 5.99 5.70
CA VAL A 6 -12.93 6.43 4.44
C VAL A 6 -13.34 5.18 3.67
N THR A 7 -14.55 5.20 3.10
CA THR A 7 -15.09 4.09 2.30
C THR A 7 -15.56 4.64 0.96
N ILE A 8 -15.14 4.00 -0.13
CA ILE A 8 -15.48 4.38 -1.51
C ILE A 8 -16.02 3.15 -2.23
N LYS A 9 -17.11 3.30 -2.98
CA LYS A 9 -17.65 2.24 -3.85
C LYS A 9 -16.99 2.31 -5.22
N THR A 10 -16.63 1.17 -5.79
CA THR A 10 -16.01 1.06 -7.12
C THR A 10 -16.58 -0.13 -7.89
N THR A 11 -16.47 -0.08 -9.22
CA THR A 11 -16.80 -1.19 -10.12
C THR A 11 -15.62 -2.15 -10.34
N ALA A 12 -14.42 -1.81 -9.85
CA ALA A 12 -13.25 -2.67 -9.95
C ALA A 12 -13.43 -3.95 -9.11
N SER A 13 -12.92 -5.08 -9.63
CA SER A 13 -12.90 -6.32 -8.88
C SER A 13 -11.89 -6.28 -7.74
N ARG A 14 -12.08 -7.14 -6.73
CA ARG A 14 -11.13 -7.28 -5.61
C ARG A 14 -9.72 -7.64 -6.08
N GLU A 15 -9.59 -8.43 -7.14
CA GLU A 15 -8.31 -8.82 -7.73
C GLU A 15 -7.59 -7.63 -8.38
N GLN A 16 -8.33 -6.77 -9.08
CA GLN A 16 -7.75 -5.55 -9.67
C GLN A 16 -7.21 -4.61 -8.60
N ILE A 17 -7.97 -4.41 -7.52
CA ILE A 17 -7.53 -3.59 -6.38
C ILE A 17 -6.33 -4.23 -5.69
N TRP A 18 -6.36 -5.53 -5.44
CA TRP A 18 -5.26 -6.23 -4.78
C TRP A 18 -3.97 -6.20 -5.60
N ASN A 19 -4.06 -6.32 -6.93
CA ASN A 19 -2.89 -6.20 -7.80
C ASN A 19 -2.25 -4.80 -7.70
N LEU A 20 -3.06 -3.74 -7.58
CA LEU A 20 -2.54 -2.37 -7.35
C LEU A 20 -1.91 -2.20 -5.97
N TRP A 21 -2.48 -2.80 -4.93
CA TRP A 21 -1.96 -2.73 -3.57
C TRP A 21 -0.69 -3.55 -3.37
N SER A 22 -0.65 -4.78 -3.89
CA SER A 22 0.50 -5.67 -3.76
C SER A 22 1.69 -5.29 -4.64
N ASP A 23 1.46 -4.54 -5.73
CA ASP A 23 2.51 -3.99 -6.59
C ASP A 23 3.10 -2.69 -6.02
N VAL A 24 3.78 -2.81 -4.88
CA VAL A 24 4.35 -1.69 -4.11
C VAL A 24 5.24 -0.79 -4.96
N LYS A 25 6.03 -1.36 -5.87
CA LYS A 25 6.96 -0.59 -6.73
C LYS A 25 6.23 0.39 -7.65
N ASN A 26 4.97 0.10 -7.98
CA ASN A 26 4.17 0.87 -8.92
C ASN A 26 3.09 1.72 -8.22
N TRP A 27 3.14 1.91 -6.90
CA TRP A 27 2.17 2.77 -6.22
C TRP A 27 2.17 4.20 -6.75
N ASN A 28 3.33 4.72 -7.15
CA ASN A 28 3.45 6.04 -7.78
C ASN A 28 2.67 6.21 -9.11
N LYS A 29 2.19 5.11 -9.73
CA LYS A 29 1.39 5.18 -10.96
C LYS A 29 -0.08 5.53 -10.70
N TRP A 30 -0.61 5.16 -9.53
CA TRP A 30 -2.02 5.37 -9.20
C TRP A 30 -2.21 6.28 -7.99
N ASP A 31 -1.26 6.30 -7.06
CA ASP A 31 -1.23 7.20 -5.91
C ASP A 31 -0.33 8.40 -6.22
N ASN A 32 -0.95 9.55 -6.47
CA ASN A 32 -0.25 10.80 -6.76
C ASN A 32 0.51 11.37 -5.55
N GLU A 33 0.25 10.86 -4.35
CA GLU A 33 0.98 11.26 -3.14
C GLU A 33 2.27 10.47 -2.97
N VAL A 34 2.49 9.40 -3.74
CA VAL A 34 3.70 8.55 -3.69
C VAL A 34 4.69 8.94 -4.77
N GLU A 35 5.90 9.34 -4.37
CA GLU A 35 7.01 9.58 -5.30
C GLU A 35 7.75 8.27 -5.59
N HIS A 36 8.05 7.50 -4.55
CA HIS A 36 8.78 6.25 -4.66
C HIS A 36 8.39 5.29 -3.55
N SER A 37 8.27 4.02 -3.90
CA SER A 37 7.94 2.95 -2.96
C SER A 37 8.63 1.66 -3.38
N GLU A 38 9.03 0.88 -2.40
CA GLU A 38 9.74 -0.39 -2.61
C GLU A 38 9.45 -1.35 -1.46
N LEU A 39 9.41 -2.64 -1.76
CA LEU A 39 9.25 -3.70 -0.77
C LEU A 39 10.44 -4.66 -0.84
N ASN A 40 11.04 -4.97 0.30
CA ASN A 40 12.21 -5.84 0.38
C ASN A 40 11.80 -7.31 0.50
N GLY A 41 11.17 -7.85 -0.56
CA GLY A 41 10.71 -9.23 -0.60
C GLY A 41 9.28 -9.36 -1.13
N GLN A 42 8.60 -10.42 -0.72
CA GLN A 42 7.21 -10.66 -1.10
C GLN A 42 6.26 -9.81 -0.24
N PHE A 43 5.06 -9.57 -0.77
CA PHE A 43 3.97 -8.90 -0.06
C PHE A 43 3.34 -9.84 0.98
N GLU A 44 4.08 -10.07 2.06
CA GLU A 44 3.72 -10.96 3.17
C GLU A 44 4.01 -10.32 4.53
N ILE A 45 3.38 -10.87 5.56
CA ILE A 45 3.55 -10.38 6.94
C ILE A 45 5.02 -10.47 7.35
N GLY A 46 5.55 -9.40 7.91
CA GLY A 46 6.93 -9.32 8.34
C GLY A 46 7.83 -8.55 7.38
N THR A 47 7.44 -8.41 6.11
CA THR A 47 8.27 -7.74 5.10
C THR A 47 8.36 -6.25 5.35
N PHE A 48 9.57 -5.71 5.20
CA PHE A 48 9.84 -4.29 5.32
C PHE A 48 9.84 -3.61 3.96
N GLY A 49 9.23 -2.44 3.89
CA GLY A 49 9.22 -1.58 2.73
C GLY A 49 9.72 -0.18 3.03
N ILE A 50 9.89 0.57 1.96
CA ILE A 50 10.23 1.97 1.96
C ILE A 50 9.12 2.72 1.24
N LEU A 51 8.67 3.82 1.83
CA LEU A 51 7.71 4.74 1.23
C LEU A 51 8.30 6.15 1.26
N LYS A 52 8.39 6.79 0.10
CA LYS A 52 8.72 8.19 -0.05
C LYS A 52 7.52 8.90 -0.69
N PRO A 53 6.76 9.68 0.09
CA PRO A 53 5.72 10.53 -0.46
C PRO A 53 6.33 11.73 -1.19
N THR A 54 5.55 12.33 -2.09
CA THR A 54 5.94 13.55 -2.82
C THR A 54 6.16 14.75 -1.91
N LYS A 55 5.42 14.81 -0.79
CA LYS A 55 5.51 15.87 0.22
C LYS A 55 5.85 15.31 1.61
N GLY A 56 7.00 14.66 1.75
CA GLY A 56 7.46 14.21 3.05
C GLY A 56 8.79 13.46 3.03
N PRO A 57 9.31 13.08 4.21
CA PRO A 57 10.53 12.29 4.30
C PRO A 57 10.30 10.85 3.84
N LYS A 58 11.37 10.22 3.38
CA LYS A 58 11.41 8.78 3.13
C LYS A 58 11.28 8.03 4.47
N SER A 59 10.31 7.14 4.55
CA SER A 59 9.98 6.35 5.74
C SER A 59 10.07 4.85 5.46
N LYS A 60 10.32 4.07 6.51
CA LYS A 60 10.23 2.60 6.45
C LYS A 60 8.89 2.16 7.02
N PHE A 61 8.28 1.16 6.39
CA PHE A 61 7.08 0.51 6.91
C PHE A 61 7.29 -1.00 6.97
N LYS A 62 6.41 -1.68 7.70
CA LYS A 62 6.40 -3.13 7.84
C LYS A 62 4.97 -3.62 7.64
N LEU A 63 4.80 -4.70 6.90
CA LEU A 63 3.51 -5.39 6.80
C LEU A 63 3.27 -6.17 8.10
N ILE A 64 2.23 -5.79 8.84
CA ILE A 64 1.78 -6.38 10.10
C ILE A 64 0.71 -7.44 9.83
N SER A 65 -0.18 -7.20 8.87
CA SER A 65 -1.23 -8.14 8.45
C SER A 65 -1.39 -8.12 6.94
N VAL A 66 -1.65 -9.28 6.34
CA VAL A 66 -1.95 -9.42 4.90
C VAL A 66 -3.02 -10.50 4.75
N ASP A 67 -4.24 -10.10 4.42
CA ASP A 67 -5.33 -10.99 4.02
C ASP A 67 -5.67 -10.76 2.54
N LYS A 68 -5.28 -11.73 1.70
CA LYS A 68 -5.30 -11.61 0.25
C LYS A 68 -6.72 -11.32 -0.26
N LEU A 69 -6.85 -10.27 -1.08
CA LEU A 69 -8.11 -9.76 -1.65
C LEU A 69 -9.04 -9.05 -0.66
N ASN A 70 -8.66 -8.88 0.61
CA ASN A 70 -9.48 -8.25 1.64
C ASN A 70 -8.79 -7.02 2.24
N GLU A 71 -7.63 -7.17 2.88
CA GLU A 71 -6.96 -6.08 3.61
C GLU A 71 -5.46 -6.32 3.86
N PHE A 72 -4.74 -5.24 4.21
CA PHE A 72 -3.41 -5.30 4.79
C PHE A 72 -3.19 -4.13 5.77
N THR A 73 -2.21 -4.26 6.67
CA THR A 73 -1.83 -3.20 7.64
C THR A 73 -0.33 -3.20 7.83
#